data_AF-A0A9Q5X9G6-F1
#
_entry.id   AF-A0A9Q5X9G6-F1
#
_cell.length_a   1.000
_cell.length_b   1.000
_cell.length_c   1.000
_cell.angle_alpha   90.00
_cell.angle_beta   90.00
_cell.angle_gamma   90.00
#
_symmetry.space_group_name_H-M   'P 1'
#
loop_
_entity.id
_entity.type
_entity.pdbx_description
1 polymer ?
#
loop_
_entity_poly.entity_id
_entity_poly.type
_entity_poly.pdbx_seq_one_letter_code
_entity_poly.pdbx_strand_id
1 'polypeptide(L)'
;MRRDVYILCLIGLFCLSGHAQSDREIFEQMRKEMRAEFAEYQKQNEREYARYLRQTWQEYRLEKGIEPFERPKPDNLPPASPQKRPSKTSELIVAPKPDGLQTPPLPPIIFEEKKKEVGKYNVQIAFYGSTLQFTHNIEPCQLAQVREKQIADLWEQFGKQKNGSLFTDLITVKLEMRLNDWAFFCLLKQTARQLPQLKDDNTRTIFMHYALHTYGYDIKMGIIDKEVALLVPIQEKVYAYSYLPENGKKYYLFTAGEKPSATPVRTLPSLSRNKQRPFSLAITEPMLLAEDYRDTNRTYRDCSLNSPVNQNRISFFNDMPHTDLAVYADMPVDVAFAENTCQGLGSRIAPLSREDALNFLLHFTQSAFRYQTDGQQFGRERSLFPEETFYYPYSDCEDRAIFFSWLVRRLLKQEIVLLHYSDHVATGVRIEKEIPGSYIRTGDKRYLICDPTYIGADIGQCMPGYEKEKPRIIKLNQ
;
A
#
# COMPACT_ATOMS: atom_id res chain seq x y z
N MET A 1 -8.48 -22.15 43.35
CA MET A 1 -9.46 -21.09 43.07
C MET A 1 -8.69 -19.84 42.66
N ARG A 2 -9.03 -19.31 41.49
CA ARG A 2 -8.58 -18.10 40.77
C ARG A 2 -7.58 -17.15 41.47
N ARG A 3 -6.52 -16.80 40.72
CA ARG A 3 -5.90 -15.48 40.77
C ARG A 3 -5.59 -15.02 39.35
N ASP A 4 -6.42 -14.09 38.89
CA ASP A 4 -6.22 -13.30 37.69
C ASP A 4 -5.03 -12.35 37.88
N VAL A 5 -4.14 -12.28 36.90
CA VAL A 5 -3.07 -11.28 36.83
C VAL A 5 -3.32 -10.42 35.60
N TYR A 6 -3.72 -9.17 35.85
CA TYR A 6 -3.75 -8.09 34.86
C TYR A 6 -2.33 -7.52 34.75
N ILE A 7 -1.78 -7.47 33.53
CA ILE A 7 -0.57 -6.69 33.24
C ILE A 7 -1.01 -5.39 32.57
N LEU A 8 -0.81 -4.28 33.28
CA LEU A 8 -1.01 -2.91 32.81
C LEU A 8 0.09 -2.53 31.81
N CYS A 9 -0.32 -2.00 30.65
CA CYS A 9 0.54 -1.23 29.76
C CYS A 9 0.88 0.13 30.38
N LEU A 10 2.17 0.44 30.47
CA LEU A 10 2.68 1.78 30.75
C LEU A 10 3.35 2.31 29.47
N ILE A 11 2.65 3.19 28.75
CA ILE A 11 3.24 4.09 27.76
C ILE A 11 3.22 5.48 28.40
N GLY A 12 4.40 5.96 28.80
CA GLY A 12 4.61 7.32 29.29
C GLY A 12 5.17 8.21 28.19
N LEU A 13 4.47 9.32 27.93
CA LEU A 13 4.91 10.45 27.11
C LEU A 13 6.32 10.94 27.49
N PHE A 14 7.14 11.29 26.49
CA PHE A 14 8.15 12.35 26.63
C PHE A 14 8.19 13.23 25.38
N CYS A 15 7.99 14.53 25.58
CA CYS A 15 8.11 15.59 24.59
C CYS A 15 9.57 16.07 24.46
N LEU A 16 10.02 16.22 23.22
CA LEU A 16 10.85 17.29 22.63
C LEU A 16 12.02 17.87 23.45
N SER A 17 13.23 17.36 23.24
CA SER A 17 14.40 18.10 22.71
C SER A 17 15.65 17.19 22.64
N GLY A 18 16.25 17.02 21.44
CA GLY A 18 17.46 16.19 21.21
C GLY A 18 17.33 15.09 20.14
N HIS A 19 16.77 15.39 18.97
CA HIS A 19 16.24 14.41 17.99
C HIS A 19 17.24 13.88 16.95
N ALA A 20 18.43 13.46 17.36
CA ALA A 20 19.32 12.72 16.43
C ALA A 20 20.04 11.55 17.11
N GLN A 21 20.35 11.69 18.39
CA GLN A 21 21.03 10.65 19.17
C GLN A 21 20.03 9.61 19.74
N SER A 22 18.80 10.03 20.06
CA SER A 22 17.73 9.17 20.59
C SER A 22 17.19 8.16 19.57
N ASP A 23 17.01 8.57 18.32
CA ASP A 23 16.38 7.71 17.30
C ASP A 23 17.32 6.58 16.89
N ARG A 24 18.63 6.86 16.86
CA ARG A 24 19.65 5.84 16.62
C ARG A 24 19.74 4.86 17.77
N GLU A 25 19.69 5.31 19.02
CA GLU A 25 19.72 4.44 20.20
C GLU A 25 18.45 3.61 20.35
N ILE A 26 17.27 4.19 20.10
CA ILE A 26 15.99 3.45 20.03
C ILE A 26 16.03 2.43 18.88
N PHE A 27 16.57 2.81 17.72
CA PHE A 27 16.77 1.91 16.59
C PHE A 27 17.83 0.83 16.88
N GLU A 28 18.86 1.10 17.69
CA GLU A 28 19.86 0.13 18.17
C GLU A 28 19.28 -0.81 19.24
N GLN A 29 18.44 -0.30 20.13
CA GLN A 29 17.74 -1.03 21.18
C GLN A 29 16.65 -1.94 20.59
N MET A 30 15.82 -1.41 19.69
CA MET A 30 14.92 -2.21 18.85
C MET A 30 15.74 -3.24 18.10
N ARG A 31 16.83 -2.85 17.40
CA ARG A 31 17.74 -3.82 16.75
C ARG A 31 18.19 -4.92 17.70
N LYS A 32 18.44 -4.67 18.99
CA LYS A 32 18.99 -5.63 19.95
C LYS A 32 17.96 -6.56 20.60
N GLU A 33 16.80 -6.05 21.01
CA GLU A 33 15.70 -6.84 21.57
C GLU A 33 15.08 -7.75 20.49
N MET A 34 15.07 -7.27 19.24
CA MET A 34 14.72 -8.06 18.05
C MET A 34 15.79 -9.08 17.64
N ARG A 35 16.79 -9.50 18.45
CA ARG A 35 17.87 -10.43 18.02
C ARG A 35 17.89 -11.82 18.69
N ALA A 36 17.31 -11.98 19.88
CA ALA A 36 17.58 -13.16 20.71
C ALA A 36 16.52 -14.29 20.64
N GLU A 37 15.27 -14.02 20.26
CA GLU A 37 14.18 -15.01 20.34
C GLU A 37 14.02 -15.94 19.10
N PHE A 38 14.76 -15.75 17.99
CA PHE A 38 14.40 -16.35 16.68
C PHE A 38 15.25 -17.48 16.18
N ALA A 39 16.53 -17.60 16.53
CA ALA A 39 17.33 -18.67 15.92
C ALA A 39 16.90 -20.07 16.38
N GLU A 40 16.42 -20.19 17.62
CA GLU A 40 15.83 -21.43 18.12
C GLU A 40 14.46 -21.69 17.46
N TYR A 41 13.68 -20.63 17.21
CA TYR A 41 12.42 -20.71 16.45
C TYR A 41 12.64 -21.13 14.99
N GLN A 42 13.63 -20.55 14.31
CA GLN A 42 13.91 -20.74 12.89
C GLN A 42 14.28 -22.20 12.57
N LYS A 43 15.18 -22.82 13.34
CA LYS A 43 15.69 -24.16 13.03
C LYS A 43 14.67 -25.27 13.21
N GLN A 44 13.81 -25.17 14.22
CA GLN A 44 12.74 -26.16 14.46
C GLN A 44 11.57 -25.95 13.49
N ASN A 45 11.18 -24.69 13.24
CA ASN A 45 10.10 -24.34 12.32
C ASN A 45 10.42 -24.69 10.86
N GLU A 46 11.68 -24.51 10.41
CA GLU A 46 12.08 -24.86 9.04
C GLU A 46 11.91 -26.35 8.73
N ARG A 47 12.34 -27.24 9.64
CA ARG A 47 12.19 -28.69 9.44
C ARG A 47 10.73 -29.13 9.45
N GLU A 48 9.92 -28.52 10.30
CA GLU A 48 8.48 -28.78 10.36
C GLU A 48 7.78 -28.31 9.09
N TYR A 49 8.13 -27.12 8.59
CA TYR A 49 7.57 -26.57 7.35
C TYR A 49 7.99 -27.39 6.11
N ALA A 50 9.26 -27.79 6.02
CA ALA A 50 9.71 -28.69 4.95
C ALA A 50 8.99 -30.05 4.97
N ARG A 51 8.59 -30.55 6.14
CA ARG A 51 7.75 -31.76 6.25
C ARG A 51 6.31 -31.48 5.82
N TYR A 52 5.77 -30.33 6.18
CA TYR A 52 4.45 -29.87 5.74
C TYR A 52 4.38 -29.76 4.20
N LEU A 53 5.39 -29.20 3.54
CA LEU A 53 5.47 -29.11 2.08
C LEU A 53 5.45 -30.48 1.36
N ARG A 54 5.90 -31.54 2.02
CA ARG A 54 5.91 -32.92 1.48
C ARG A 54 4.56 -33.63 1.60
N GLN A 55 3.59 -33.04 2.27
CA GLN A 55 2.23 -33.59 2.32
C GLN A 55 1.56 -33.50 0.94
N THR A 56 0.40 -34.12 0.79
CA THR A 56 -0.37 -34.05 -0.45
C THR A 56 -1.04 -32.69 -0.59
N TRP A 57 -0.79 -32.01 -1.71
CA TRP A 57 -1.40 -30.71 -2.00
C TRP A 57 -2.80 -30.94 -2.56
N GLN A 58 -3.77 -30.20 -2.03
CA GLN A 58 -5.17 -30.30 -2.40
C GLN A 58 -5.49 -29.26 -3.46
N GLU A 59 -6.39 -29.58 -4.37
CA GLU A 59 -6.85 -28.64 -5.40
C GLU A 59 -7.91 -27.69 -4.82
N TYR A 60 -7.71 -26.40 -5.03
CA TYR A 60 -8.65 -25.35 -4.72
C TYR A 60 -8.98 -24.56 -5.98
N ARG A 61 -10.19 -24.00 -6.03
CA ARG A 61 -10.57 -23.04 -7.06
C ARG A 61 -10.47 -21.64 -6.49
N LEU A 62 -9.73 -20.78 -7.20
CA LEU A 62 -9.60 -19.37 -6.84
C LEU A 62 -10.90 -18.62 -7.13
N GLU A 63 -11.23 -17.66 -6.28
CA GLU A 63 -12.26 -16.66 -6.56
C GLU A 63 -11.73 -15.63 -7.57
N LYS A 64 -12.65 -15.07 -8.37
CA LYS A 64 -12.34 -14.00 -9.30
C LYS A 64 -11.89 -12.75 -8.53
N GLY A 65 -11.01 -11.96 -9.15
CA GLY A 65 -10.65 -10.64 -8.64
C GLY A 65 -11.84 -9.73 -8.40
N ILE A 66 -11.70 -8.91 -7.36
CA ILE A 66 -12.72 -7.95 -6.94
C ILE A 66 -12.66 -6.75 -7.87
N GLU A 67 -13.82 -6.25 -8.30
CA GLU A 67 -13.91 -4.97 -9.01
C GLU A 67 -14.04 -3.82 -7.99
N PRO A 68 -13.35 -2.70 -8.19
CA PRO A 68 -13.38 -1.55 -7.28
C PRO A 68 -14.69 -0.79 -7.32
N PHE A 69 -15.38 -0.79 -8.47
CA PHE A 69 -16.66 -0.13 -8.70
C PHE A 69 -17.74 -1.14 -9.08
N GLU A 70 -18.99 -0.84 -8.70
CA GLU A 70 -20.15 -1.69 -9.02
C GLU A 70 -20.65 -1.45 -10.45
N ARG A 71 -20.42 -0.26 -10.99
CA ARG A 71 -20.80 0.15 -12.35
C ARG A 71 -19.62 0.87 -13.04
N PRO A 72 -19.53 0.85 -14.37
CA PRO A 72 -18.51 1.59 -15.10
C PRO A 72 -18.60 3.09 -14.81
N LYS A 73 -17.44 3.75 -14.68
CA LYS A 73 -17.38 5.20 -14.53
C LYS A 73 -17.89 5.92 -15.78
N PRO A 74 -18.56 7.08 -15.64
CA PRO A 74 -18.97 7.88 -16.79
C PRO A 74 -17.76 8.50 -17.50
N ASP A 75 -17.70 8.38 -18.83
CA ASP A 75 -16.64 9.00 -19.64
C ASP A 75 -16.66 10.54 -19.56
N ASN A 76 -17.84 11.12 -19.36
CA ASN A 76 -18.05 12.55 -19.24
C ASN A 76 -18.97 12.85 -18.06
N LEU A 77 -18.54 13.76 -17.19
CA LEU A 77 -19.33 14.26 -16.08
C LEU A 77 -19.95 15.62 -16.44
N PRO A 78 -21.21 15.88 -16.05
CA PRO A 78 -21.83 17.18 -16.33
C PRO A 78 -21.10 18.29 -15.58
N PRO A 79 -20.83 19.45 -16.21
CA PRO A 79 -20.30 20.60 -15.48
C PRO A 79 -21.36 21.14 -14.52
N ALA A 80 -20.91 21.79 -13.45
CA ALA A 80 -21.81 22.47 -12.53
C ALA A 80 -22.51 23.63 -13.22
N SER A 81 -23.79 23.81 -12.90
CA SER A 81 -24.54 24.98 -13.34
C SER A 81 -23.90 26.25 -12.75
N PRO A 82 -23.84 27.39 -13.47
CA PRO A 82 -23.29 28.66 -12.97
C PRO A 82 -24.01 29.23 -11.74
N GLN A 83 -25.05 28.58 -11.22
CA GLN A 83 -25.74 29.00 -10.02
C GLN A 83 -24.82 28.96 -8.80
N LYS A 84 -24.87 30.04 -8.01
CA LYS A 84 -24.22 30.15 -6.70
C LYS A 84 -24.69 29.04 -5.75
N ARG A 85 -23.88 28.75 -4.72
CA ARG A 85 -24.09 27.73 -3.67
C ARG A 85 -25.57 27.50 -3.31
N PRO A 86 -25.99 26.24 -3.06
CA PRO A 86 -27.39 25.93 -2.77
C PRO A 86 -27.92 26.82 -1.64
N SER A 87 -29.10 27.43 -1.82
CA SER A 87 -29.69 28.29 -0.78
C SER A 87 -30.32 27.51 0.37
N LYS A 88 -30.40 26.18 0.25
CA LYS A 88 -30.98 25.26 1.23
C LYS A 88 -29.97 24.18 1.58
N THR A 89 -29.98 23.78 2.85
CA THR A 89 -29.18 22.66 3.34
C THR A 89 -29.93 21.34 3.08
N SER A 90 -29.24 20.37 2.49
CA SER A 90 -29.70 18.98 2.38
C SER A 90 -28.74 18.07 3.13
N GLU A 91 -29.25 16.96 3.66
CA GLU A 91 -28.42 16.02 4.41
C GLU A 91 -28.84 14.57 4.19
N LEU A 92 -27.86 13.72 3.89
CA LEU A 92 -28.04 12.27 3.81
C LEU A 92 -27.40 11.59 5.02
N ILE A 93 -28.17 10.73 5.69
CA ILE A 93 -27.70 9.93 6.81
C ILE A 93 -27.19 8.58 6.30
N VAL A 94 -25.91 8.31 6.60
CA VAL A 94 -25.21 7.07 6.28
C VAL A 94 -24.85 6.36 7.58
N ALA A 95 -25.16 5.07 7.68
CA ALA A 95 -24.80 4.29 8.86
C ALA A 95 -23.27 4.11 8.91
N PRO A 96 -22.63 4.32 10.08
CA PRO A 96 -21.21 4.07 10.21
C PRO A 96 -20.95 2.57 10.00
N LYS A 97 -20.16 2.22 9.00
CA LYS A 97 -19.57 0.89 8.89
C LYS A 97 -18.23 0.88 9.62
N PRO A 98 -17.86 -0.22 10.29
CA PRO A 98 -16.54 -0.40 10.85
C PRO A 98 -15.55 -0.70 9.72
N ASP A 99 -15.19 0.32 8.93
CA ASP A 99 -14.00 0.24 8.08
C ASP A 99 -12.89 1.01 8.80
N GLY A 100 -12.07 0.24 9.49
CA GLY A 100 -10.78 0.66 10.01
C GLY A 100 -9.85 -0.51 9.81
N LEU A 101 -9.04 -0.46 8.75
CA LEU A 101 -7.86 -1.30 8.65
C LEU A 101 -6.90 -0.81 9.75
N GLN A 102 -7.00 -1.40 10.93
CA GLN A 102 -5.95 -1.27 11.92
C GLN A 102 -4.81 -2.15 11.43
N THR A 103 -3.74 -1.53 10.94
CA THR A 103 -2.49 -2.23 10.69
C THR A 103 -1.92 -2.64 12.05
N PRO A 104 -1.89 -3.94 12.40
CA PRO A 104 -1.18 -4.36 13.59
C PRO A 104 0.30 -3.95 13.43
N PRO A 105 0.96 -3.50 14.51
CA PRO A 105 2.37 -3.16 14.46
C PRO A 105 3.16 -4.37 13.93
N LEU A 106 4.16 -4.10 13.09
CA LEU A 106 5.07 -5.11 12.59
C LEU A 106 5.64 -5.89 13.79
N PRO A 107 5.36 -7.20 13.95
CA PRO A 107 6.12 -8.00 14.89
C PRO A 107 7.58 -7.94 14.45
N PRO A 108 8.50 -7.81 15.42
CA PRO A 108 9.90 -7.69 15.12
C PRO A 108 10.41 -8.89 14.32
N ILE A 109 11.06 -8.60 13.19
CA ILE A 109 11.75 -9.60 12.39
C ILE A 109 13.12 -9.77 13.05
N ILE A 110 13.39 -10.98 13.53
CA ILE A 110 14.56 -11.26 14.34
C ILE A 110 15.60 -11.99 13.48
N PHE A 111 16.86 -11.56 13.53
CA PHE A 111 17.99 -12.29 12.95
C PHE A 111 19.09 -12.38 13.98
N GLU A 112 19.64 -13.57 14.18
CA GLU A 112 20.84 -13.73 15.01
C GLU A 112 22.04 -13.06 14.33
N GLU A 113 22.82 -12.31 15.12
CA GLU A 113 24.21 -12.04 14.78
C GLU A 113 25.01 -13.35 14.92
N LYS A 114 25.02 -14.15 13.84
CA LYS A 114 26.20 -14.96 13.58
C LYS A 114 27.31 -14.01 13.13
N LYS A 115 28.57 -14.33 13.47
CA LYS A 115 29.74 -13.70 12.85
C LYS A 115 29.45 -13.53 11.36
N LYS A 116 29.50 -12.29 10.85
CA LYS A 116 29.16 -11.97 9.46
C LYS A 116 29.83 -13.02 8.57
N GLU A 117 29.02 -13.91 8.01
CA GLU A 117 29.53 -15.03 7.25
C GLU A 117 30.23 -14.43 6.02
N VAL A 118 31.45 -14.89 5.74
CA VAL A 118 32.17 -14.45 4.55
C VAL A 118 31.40 -14.99 3.34
N GLY A 119 30.73 -14.11 2.59
CA GLY A 119 29.99 -14.49 1.39
C GLY A 119 30.95 -14.94 0.29
N LYS A 120 30.67 -16.09 -0.32
CA LYS A 120 31.44 -16.65 -1.45
C LYS A 120 31.23 -15.87 -2.74
N TYR A 121 30.05 -15.31 -2.94
CA TYR A 121 29.64 -14.64 -4.16
C TYR A 121 29.19 -13.21 -3.86
N ASN A 122 29.36 -12.33 -4.84
CA ASN A 122 28.87 -10.95 -4.80
C ASN A 122 27.73 -10.79 -5.81
N VAL A 123 26.76 -9.95 -5.48
CA VAL A 123 25.68 -9.58 -6.40
C VAL A 123 25.36 -8.10 -6.25
N GLN A 124 25.07 -7.44 -7.38
CA GLN A 124 24.56 -6.07 -7.42
C GLN A 124 23.09 -6.13 -7.84
N ILE A 125 22.24 -5.45 -7.08
CA ILE A 125 20.80 -5.41 -7.29
C ILE A 125 20.40 -3.98 -7.63
N ALA A 126 19.98 -3.77 -8.88
CA ALA A 126 19.31 -2.53 -9.25
C ALA A 126 17.90 -2.51 -8.62
N PHE A 127 17.58 -1.45 -7.88
CA PHE A 127 16.32 -1.29 -7.15
C PHE A 127 15.94 0.20 -7.06
N TYR A 128 14.91 0.61 -7.81
CA TYR A 128 14.35 1.97 -7.85
C TYR A 128 15.41 3.10 -7.76
N GLY A 129 16.34 3.08 -8.72
CA GLY A 129 17.42 4.09 -8.85
C GLY A 129 18.65 3.84 -7.98
N SER A 130 18.60 2.91 -7.02
CA SER A 130 19.76 2.49 -6.22
C SER A 130 20.42 1.23 -6.81
N THR A 131 21.73 1.10 -6.59
CA THR A 131 22.48 -0.15 -6.82
C THR A 131 22.93 -0.71 -5.48
N LEU A 132 22.25 -1.75 -5.00
CA LEU A 132 22.50 -2.39 -3.71
C LEU A 132 23.51 -3.52 -3.87
N GLN A 133 24.51 -3.60 -3.00
CA GLN A 133 25.54 -4.64 -3.06
C GLN A 133 25.39 -5.63 -1.92
N PHE A 134 25.37 -6.93 -2.25
CA PHE A 134 25.26 -8.00 -1.27
C PHE A 134 26.31 -9.08 -1.49
N THR A 135 26.61 -9.81 -0.42
CA THR A 135 27.38 -11.05 -0.47
C THR A 135 26.52 -12.22 -0.03
N HIS A 136 26.69 -13.38 -0.65
CA HIS A 136 25.87 -14.56 -0.35
C HIS A 136 26.62 -15.88 -0.54
N ASN A 137 26.07 -16.94 0.04
CA ASN A 137 26.59 -18.32 -0.09
C ASN A 137 25.63 -19.26 -0.83
N ILE A 138 24.61 -18.70 -1.48
CA ILE A 138 23.68 -19.47 -2.31
C ILE A 138 24.47 -20.18 -3.41
N GLU A 139 24.42 -21.51 -3.43
CA GLU A 139 25.02 -22.33 -4.48
C GLU A 139 24.05 -22.45 -5.67
N PRO A 140 24.54 -22.68 -6.91
CA PRO A 140 23.69 -22.91 -8.06
C PRO A 140 22.65 -24.01 -7.80
N CYS A 141 21.37 -23.69 -8.02
CA CYS A 141 20.27 -24.61 -7.83
C CYS A 141 19.19 -24.44 -8.89
N GLN A 142 18.46 -25.52 -9.14
CA GLN A 142 17.38 -25.58 -10.12
C GLN A 142 16.34 -26.59 -9.62
N LEU A 143 15.07 -26.25 -9.76
CA LEU A 143 13.97 -27.17 -9.49
C LEU A 143 13.96 -28.25 -10.57
N ALA A 144 14.25 -29.50 -10.19
CA ALA A 144 14.31 -30.62 -11.14
C ALA A 144 12.95 -30.90 -11.81
N GLN A 145 11.86 -30.81 -11.05
CA GLN A 145 10.49 -30.92 -11.56
C GLN A 145 9.50 -30.26 -10.59
N VAL A 146 8.41 -29.72 -11.13
CA VAL A 146 7.28 -29.22 -10.33
C VAL A 146 6.48 -30.37 -9.75
N ARG A 147 6.93 -30.85 -8.59
CA ARG A 147 6.34 -31.91 -7.77
C ARG A 147 6.58 -31.55 -6.30
N GLU A 148 5.64 -31.92 -5.44
CA GLU A 148 5.58 -31.53 -4.02
C GLU A 148 6.89 -31.89 -3.29
N LYS A 149 7.40 -33.10 -3.54
CA LYS A 149 8.68 -33.57 -2.99
C LYS A 149 9.86 -32.69 -3.43
N GLN A 150 9.99 -32.43 -4.73
CA GLN A 150 11.10 -31.64 -5.27
C GLN A 150 11.04 -30.17 -4.81
N ILE A 151 9.84 -29.61 -4.68
CA ILE A 151 9.63 -28.26 -4.11
C ILE A 151 10.10 -28.24 -2.65
N ALA A 152 9.68 -29.21 -1.84
CA ALA A 152 10.08 -29.30 -0.44
C ALA A 152 11.60 -29.52 -0.26
N ASP A 153 12.20 -30.37 -1.10
CA ASP A 153 13.65 -30.65 -1.07
C ASP A 153 14.46 -29.38 -1.40
N LEU A 154 14.06 -28.60 -2.40
CA LEU A 154 14.69 -27.33 -2.74
C LEU A 154 14.47 -26.25 -1.66
N TRP A 155 13.25 -26.17 -1.10
CA TRP A 155 12.95 -25.26 0.00
C TRP A 155 13.83 -25.56 1.23
N GLU A 156 13.99 -26.84 1.59
CA GLU A 156 14.88 -27.26 2.68
C GLU A 156 16.36 -27.02 2.37
N GLN A 157 16.77 -27.10 1.09
CA GLN A 157 18.13 -26.79 0.67
C GLN A 157 18.49 -25.33 0.97
N PHE A 158 17.57 -24.37 0.79
CA PHE A 158 17.84 -22.97 1.12
C PHE A 158 18.12 -22.75 2.61
N GLY A 159 17.45 -23.47 3.51
CA GLY A 159 17.72 -23.41 4.95
C GLY A 159 19.02 -24.10 5.40
N LYS A 160 19.54 -25.04 4.60
CA LYS A 160 20.85 -25.67 4.85
C LYS A 160 22.03 -24.81 4.39
N GLN A 161 21.79 -23.91 3.44
CA GLN A 161 22.82 -23.01 2.94
C GLN A 161 23.09 -21.90 3.99
N LYS A 162 24.36 -21.47 4.08
CA LYS A 162 24.81 -20.38 4.98
C LYS A 162 24.41 -19.01 4.43
N ASN A 163 23.10 -18.80 4.27
CA ASN A 163 22.53 -17.64 3.59
C ASN A 163 22.17 -16.50 4.55
N GLY A 164 22.46 -16.65 5.85
CA GLY A 164 22.02 -15.71 6.88
C GLY A 164 22.47 -14.27 6.60
N SER A 165 23.69 -14.06 6.09
CA SER A 165 24.20 -12.72 5.77
C SER A 165 23.34 -11.97 4.75
N LEU A 166 22.92 -12.63 3.66
CA LEU A 166 22.09 -12.02 2.63
C LEU A 166 20.72 -11.62 3.21
N PHE A 167 20.07 -12.50 3.97
CA PHE A 167 18.76 -12.20 4.56
C PHE A 167 18.84 -11.08 5.59
N THR A 168 19.92 -11.01 6.37
CA THR A 168 20.20 -9.91 7.29
C THR A 168 20.41 -8.60 6.53
N ASP A 169 21.23 -8.59 5.47
CA ASP A 169 21.48 -7.38 4.69
C ASP A 169 20.19 -6.88 4.01
N LEU A 170 19.35 -7.78 3.48
CA LEU A 170 18.08 -7.42 2.85
C LEU A 170 17.08 -6.79 3.83
N ILE A 171 16.98 -7.30 5.06
CA ILE A 171 16.12 -6.67 6.06
C ILE A 171 16.68 -5.34 6.54
N THR A 172 18.01 -5.21 6.63
CA THR A 172 18.66 -3.92 6.91
C THR A 172 18.27 -2.89 5.86
N VAL A 173 18.30 -3.26 4.57
CA VAL A 173 17.81 -2.40 3.50
C VAL A 173 16.32 -2.04 3.65
N LYS A 174 15.45 -3.00 4.00
CA LYS A 174 14.03 -2.71 4.29
C LYS A 174 13.89 -1.60 5.32
N LEU A 175 14.64 -1.69 6.41
CA LEU A 175 14.58 -0.73 7.51
C LEU A 175 15.20 0.62 7.14
N GLU A 176 16.39 0.63 6.54
CA GLU A 176 17.12 1.84 6.17
C GLU A 176 16.38 2.64 5.08
N MET A 177 15.82 1.96 4.08
CA MET A 177 15.03 2.60 3.03
C MET A 177 13.55 2.78 3.40
N ARG A 178 13.14 2.36 4.61
CA ARG A 178 11.77 2.44 5.14
C ARG A 178 10.72 1.79 4.23
N LEU A 179 11.06 0.63 3.66
CA LEU A 179 10.22 -0.08 2.71
C LEU A 179 9.01 -0.72 3.42
N ASN A 180 7.80 -0.45 2.91
CA ASN A 180 6.62 -1.21 3.32
C ASN A 180 6.74 -2.69 2.89
N ASP A 181 5.74 -3.51 3.23
CA ASP A 181 5.84 -4.95 2.92
C ASP A 181 5.86 -5.22 1.42
N TRP A 182 5.12 -4.45 0.62
CA TRP A 182 5.13 -4.60 -0.84
C TRP A 182 6.47 -4.20 -1.48
N ALA A 183 7.04 -3.06 -1.09
CA ALA A 183 8.36 -2.64 -1.57
C ALA A 183 9.44 -3.67 -1.19
N PHE A 184 9.32 -4.30 -0.02
CA PHE A 184 10.20 -5.39 0.37
C PHE A 184 9.99 -6.66 -0.48
N PHE A 185 8.75 -7.00 -0.83
CA PHE A 185 8.47 -8.06 -1.80
C PHE A 185 9.10 -7.77 -3.16
N CYS A 186 9.02 -6.52 -3.65
CA CYS A 186 9.68 -6.09 -4.87
C CYS A 186 11.21 -6.22 -4.75
N LEU A 187 11.81 -5.85 -3.61
CA LEU A 187 13.25 -6.03 -3.36
C LEU A 187 13.63 -7.52 -3.49
N LEU A 188 12.93 -8.41 -2.78
CA LEU A 188 13.18 -9.84 -2.84
C LEU A 188 12.98 -10.42 -4.24
N LYS A 189 11.97 -9.94 -4.98
CA LYS A 189 11.73 -10.32 -6.38
C LYS A 189 12.90 -9.90 -7.28
N GLN A 190 13.42 -8.69 -7.12
CA GLN A 190 14.59 -8.22 -7.86
C GLN A 190 15.86 -8.96 -7.48
N THR A 191 16.05 -9.26 -6.19
CA THR A 191 17.13 -10.13 -5.71
C THR A 191 17.06 -11.51 -6.36
N ALA A 192 15.90 -12.17 -6.33
CA ALA A 192 15.73 -13.50 -6.91
C ALA A 192 16.00 -13.51 -8.44
N ARG A 193 15.58 -12.45 -9.15
CA ARG A 193 15.82 -12.30 -10.59
C ARG A 193 17.30 -12.08 -10.93
N GLN A 194 18.01 -11.29 -10.14
CA GLN A 194 19.39 -10.88 -10.42
C GLN A 194 20.44 -11.84 -9.82
N LEU A 195 20.04 -12.85 -9.04
CA LEU A 195 20.92 -13.93 -8.57
C LEU A 195 21.14 -15.00 -9.66
N PRO A 196 22.35 -15.14 -10.25
CA PRO A 196 22.59 -16.11 -11.33
C PRO A 196 22.55 -17.59 -10.90
N GLN A 197 22.57 -17.83 -9.59
CA GLN A 197 22.50 -19.17 -8.99
C GLN A 197 21.09 -19.75 -9.03
N LEU A 198 20.06 -18.90 -9.15
CA LEU A 198 18.66 -19.31 -9.28
C LEU A 198 18.32 -19.45 -10.78
N LYS A 199 18.35 -20.68 -11.30
CA LYS A 199 18.40 -20.94 -12.74
C LYS A 199 17.10 -20.73 -13.51
N ASP A 200 15.96 -20.84 -12.85
CA ASP A 200 14.62 -20.76 -13.48
C ASP A 200 13.61 -20.05 -12.57
N ASP A 201 12.44 -19.69 -13.12
CA ASP A 201 11.41 -18.93 -12.41
C ASP A 201 10.74 -19.69 -11.27
N ASN A 202 10.62 -21.02 -11.35
CA ASN A 202 10.10 -21.82 -10.24
C ASN A 202 11.10 -21.83 -9.08
N THR A 203 12.39 -21.97 -9.38
CA THR A 203 13.47 -21.86 -8.37
C THR A 203 13.46 -20.49 -7.69
N ARG A 204 13.31 -19.41 -8.47
CA ARG A 204 13.19 -18.05 -7.92
C ARG A 204 11.95 -17.88 -7.05
N THR A 205 10.83 -18.46 -7.45
CA THR A 205 9.58 -18.42 -6.69
C THR A 205 9.69 -19.15 -5.36
N ILE A 206 10.34 -20.33 -5.34
CA ILE A 206 10.59 -21.08 -4.10
C ILE A 206 11.57 -20.32 -3.20
N PHE A 207 12.60 -19.68 -3.77
CA PHE A 207 13.50 -18.81 -3.01
C PHE A 207 12.75 -17.63 -2.37
N MET A 208 11.89 -16.94 -3.13
CA MET A 208 11.05 -15.87 -2.60
C MET A 208 10.13 -16.37 -1.48
N HIS A 209 9.52 -17.55 -1.65
CA HIS A 209 8.72 -18.17 -0.60
C HIS A 209 9.54 -18.43 0.66
N TYR A 210 10.70 -19.07 0.53
CA TYR A 210 11.61 -19.33 1.65
C TYR A 210 12.00 -18.04 2.37
N ALA A 211 12.36 -16.99 1.63
CA ALA A 211 12.69 -15.68 2.16
C ALA A 211 11.53 -15.12 3.00
N LEU A 212 10.34 -14.98 2.40
CA LEU A 212 9.18 -14.39 3.05
C LEU A 212 8.71 -15.20 4.26
N HIS A 213 8.70 -16.52 4.16
CA HIS A 213 8.41 -17.40 5.28
C HIS A 213 9.41 -17.19 6.43
N THR A 214 10.70 -17.04 6.11
CA THR A 214 11.76 -16.74 7.09
C THR A 214 11.51 -15.40 7.79
N TYR A 215 11.07 -14.39 7.04
CA TYR A 215 10.68 -13.08 7.60
C TYR A 215 9.33 -13.09 8.35
N GLY A 216 8.68 -14.24 8.52
CA GLY A 216 7.47 -14.39 9.33
C GLY A 216 6.17 -14.05 8.62
N TYR A 217 6.16 -13.98 7.28
CA TYR A 217 4.93 -13.79 6.51
C TYR A 217 4.21 -15.12 6.26
N ASP A 218 2.88 -15.09 6.31
CA ASP A 218 1.99 -16.25 6.13
C ASP A 218 1.81 -16.61 4.64
N ILE A 219 2.89 -16.67 3.87
CA ILE A 219 2.82 -16.94 2.43
C ILE A 219 2.52 -18.43 2.19
N LYS A 220 1.77 -18.71 1.12
CA LYS A 220 1.55 -20.06 0.60
C LYS A 220 2.21 -20.23 -0.77
N MET A 221 2.64 -21.46 -1.05
CA MET A 221 2.97 -21.87 -2.41
C MET A 221 1.77 -22.57 -3.06
N GLY A 222 1.57 -22.32 -4.35
CA GLY A 222 0.62 -23.05 -5.19
C GLY A 222 1.34 -23.71 -6.36
N ILE A 223 0.78 -24.81 -6.88
CA ILE A 223 1.14 -25.37 -8.17
C ILE A 223 -0.02 -25.12 -9.12
N ILE A 224 0.28 -24.45 -10.24
CA ILE A 224 -0.63 -24.24 -11.37
C ILE A 224 0.05 -24.83 -12.59
N ASP A 225 -0.50 -25.90 -13.15
CA ASP A 225 0.10 -26.70 -14.22
C ASP A 225 1.56 -27.12 -13.90
N LYS A 226 2.55 -26.45 -14.52
CA LYS A 226 4.00 -26.68 -14.35
C LYS A 226 4.71 -25.46 -13.74
N GLU A 227 3.97 -24.57 -13.08
CA GLU A 227 4.48 -23.37 -12.43
C GLU A 227 4.24 -23.43 -10.92
N VAL A 228 5.24 -22.99 -10.17
CA VAL A 228 5.10 -22.68 -8.75
C VAL A 228 4.68 -21.22 -8.65
N ALA A 229 3.63 -20.95 -7.86
CA ALA A 229 3.07 -19.62 -7.66
C ALA A 229 3.11 -19.23 -6.17
N LEU A 230 3.07 -17.93 -5.90
CA LEU A 230 2.87 -17.40 -4.55
C LEU A 230 1.42 -17.00 -4.35
N LEU A 231 0.89 -17.39 -3.20
CA LEU A 231 -0.40 -16.99 -2.66
C LEU A 231 -0.11 -16.09 -1.46
N VAL A 232 -0.28 -14.79 -1.64
CA VAL A 232 0.14 -13.75 -0.68
C VAL A 232 -1.07 -13.23 0.08
N PRO A 233 -1.16 -13.43 1.41
CA PRO A 233 -2.24 -12.84 2.19
C PRO A 233 -1.98 -11.36 2.41
N ILE A 234 -2.93 -10.51 2.01
CA ILE A 234 -2.85 -9.05 2.14
C ILE A 234 -4.04 -8.58 2.97
N GLN A 235 -3.79 -7.64 3.90
CA GLN A 235 -4.82 -7.07 4.78
C GLN A 235 -5.84 -6.25 4.00
N GLU A 236 -5.34 -5.41 3.10
CA GLU A 236 -6.15 -4.60 2.20
C GLU A 236 -6.77 -5.43 1.07
N LYS A 237 -7.81 -4.90 0.44
CA LYS A 237 -8.32 -5.48 -0.80
C LYS A 237 -7.32 -5.28 -1.91
N VAL A 238 -7.14 -6.32 -2.74
CA VAL A 238 -6.41 -6.20 -4.00
C VAL A 238 -7.36 -6.48 -5.14
N TYR A 239 -7.59 -5.47 -5.97
CA TYR A 239 -8.55 -5.51 -7.07
C TYR A 239 -7.98 -6.25 -8.28
N ALA A 240 -8.84 -6.85 -9.11
CA ALA A 240 -8.50 -7.63 -10.30
C ALA A 240 -7.68 -8.93 -10.09
N TYR A 241 -7.02 -9.15 -8.95
CA TYR A 241 -6.27 -10.37 -8.68
C TYR A 241 -7.16 -11.49 -8.15
N SER A 242 -7.07 -12.68 -8.75
CA SER A 242 -7.73 -13.88 -8.22
C SER A 242 -7.14 -14.28 -6.86
N TYR A 243 -7.97 -14.82 -5.96
CA TYR A 243 -7.52 -15.13 -4.59
C TYR A 243 -8.16 -16.41 -4.04
N LEU A 244 -7.47 -17.01 -3.07
CA LEU A 244 -7.97 -18.13 -2.27
C LEU A 244 -8.53 -17.59 -0.94
N PRO A 245 -9.83 -17.68 -0.66
CA PRO A 245 -10.37 -17.41 0.66
C PRO A 245 -10.11 -18.58 1.60
N GLU A 246 -9.45 -18.35 2.72
CA GLU A 246 -9.22 -19.39 3.73
C GLU A 246 -9.09 -18.75 5.13
N ASN A 247 -9.79 -19.29 6.13
CA ASN A 247 -9.75 -18.83 7.53
C ASN A 247 -9.94 -17.30 7.71
N GLY A 248 -10.83 -16.69 6.92
CA GLY A 248 -11.10 -15.25 6.96
C GLY A 248 -10.02 -14.37 6.31
N LYS A 249 -9.00 -14.95 5.69
CA LYS A 249 -7.96 -14.26 4.91
C LYS A 249 -8.17 -14.45 3.42
N LYS A 250 -7.69 -13.50 2.61
CA LYS A 250 -7.61 -13.60 1.14
C LYS A 250 -6.16 -13.75 0.73
N TYR A 251 -5.81 -14.88 0.13
CA TYR A 251 -4.47 -15.13 -0.40
C TYR A 251 -4.47 -14.84 -1.90
N TYR A 252 -3.95 -13.69 -2.30
CA TYR A 252 -3.94 -13.23 -3.68
C TYR A 252 -2.85 -13.95 -4.48
N LEU A 253 -3.19 -14.36 -5.69
CA LEU A 253 -2.30 -15.09 -6.58
C LEU A 253 -1.35 -14.12 -7.30
N PHE A 254 -0.05 -14.27 -7.07
CA PHE A 254 0.99 -13.59 -7.85
C PHE A 254 1.81 -14.62 -8.63
N THR A 255 1.76 -14.52 -9.97
CA THR A 255 2.55 -15.36 -10.88
C THR A 255 3.36 -14.52 -11.87
N ALA A 256 4.21 -15.15 -12.67
CA ALA A 256 5.00 -14.47 -13.70
C ALA A 256 4.14 -13.92 -14.87
N GLY A 257 2.88 -14.36 -15.01
CA GLY A 257 1.95 -13.89 -16.03
C GLY A 257 0.50 -13.81 -15.54
N GLU A 258 -0.38 -13.31 -16.40
CA GLU A 258 -1.83 -13.35 -16.12
C GLU A 258 -2.34 -14.79 -16.22
N LYS A 259 -3.16 -15.19 -15.25
CA LYS A 259 -3.84 -16.48 -15.25
C LYS A 259 -5.35 -16.23 -15.34
N PRO A 260 -6.10 -17.07 -16.07
CA PRO A 260 -7.55 -16.97 -16.10
C PRO A 260 -8.17 -17.00 -14.70
N SER A 261 -9.30 -16.32 -14.52
CA SER A 261 -10.08 -16.46 -13.29
C SER A 261 -10.48 -17.92 -13.07
N ALA A 262 -10.62 -18.34 -11.80
CA ALA A 262 -10.94 -19.72 -11.41
C ALA A 262 -9.91 -20.79 -11.82
N THR A 263 -8.67 -20.39 -12.14
CA THR A 263 -7.56 -21.32 -12.33
C THR A 263 -7.43 -22.26 -11.13
N PRO A 264 -7.48 -23.59 -11.31
CA PRO A 264 -7.24 -24.54 -10.24
C PRO A 264 -5.82 -24.37 -9.70
N VAL A 265 -5.69 -24.22 -8.39
CA VAL A 265 -4.41 -24.18 -7.71
C VAL A 265 -4.31 -25.35 -6.76
N ARG A 266 -3.25 -26.15 -6.87
CA ARG A 266 -2.94 -27.13 -5.84
C ARG A 266 -2.13 -26.44 -4.77
N THR A 267 -2.55 -26.51 -3.51
CA THR A 267 -1.82 -25.94 -2.36
C THR A 267 -2.11 -26.72 -1.08
N LEU A 268 -1.46 -26.37 0.02
CA LEU A 268 -1.65 -26.99 1.33
C LEU A 268 -2.60 -26.16 2.20
N PRO A 269 -3.44 -26.81 3.03
CA PRO A 269 -4.36 -26.13 3.94
C PRO A 269 -3.60 -25.36 5.03
N SER A 270 -4.13 -24.22 5.44
CA SER A 270 -3.50 -23.38 6.47
C SER A 270 -3.26 -24.14 7.79
N LEU A 271 -2.06 -23.98 8.35
CA LEU A 271 -1.72 -24.52 9.68
C LEU A 271 -2.51 -23.77 10.76
N SER A 272 -3.25 -24.51 11.60
CA SER A 272 -4.19 -23.97 12.59
C SER A 272 -3.53 -23.14 13.71
N ARG A 273 -2.19 -23.15 13.80
CA ARG A 273 -1.39 -22.45 14.82
C ARG A 273 -0.33 -21.53 14.20
N ASN A 274 -0.59 -20.99 13.01
CA ASN A 274 0.41 -20.12 12.38
C ASN A 274 0.40 -18.72 13.03
N LYS A 275 1.52 -18.34 13.67
CA LYS A 275 1.73 -17.00 14.24
C LYS A 275 2.20 -15.98 13.17
N GLN A 276 2.34 -16.41 11.92
CA GLN A 276 2.78 -15.57 10.81
C GLN A 276 1.73 -14.54 10.42
N ARG A 277 2.20 -13.41 9.88
CA ARG A 277 1.38 -12.23 9.59
C ARG A 277 1.05 -12.10 8.11
N PRO A 278 -0.10 -11.47 7.75
CA PRO A 278 -0.35 -11.01 6.40
C PRO A 278 0.50 -9.78 6.05
N PHE A 279 0.62 -9.51 4.76
CA PHE A 279 1.16 -8.27 4.20
C PHE A 279 0.23 -7.09 4.46
N SER A 280 0.81 -5.90 4.56
CA SER A 280 0.08 -4.64 4.37
C SER A 280 0.65 -3.85 3.20
N LEU A 281 -0.24 -3.33 2.36
CA LEU A 281 0.07 -2.41 1.27
C LEU A 281 0.16 -0.95 1.75
N ALA A 282 -0.25 -0.66 2.98
CA ALA A 282 -0.12 0.68 3.55
C ALA A 282 1.33 1.16 3.50
N ILE A 283 1.51 2.41 3.10
CA ILE A 283 2.78 3.12 3.15
C ILE A 283 2.64 4.11 4.31
N THR A 284 3.21 3.78 5.46
CA THR A 284 3.03 4.56 6.71
C THR A 284 4.20 5.49 6.99
N GLU A 285 5.31 5.31 6.27
CA GLU A 285 6.53 6.10 6.41
C GLU A 285 7.02 6.57 5.04
N PRO A 286 7.66 7.75 4.95
CA PRO A 286 8.23 8.22 3.70
C PRO A 286 9.39 7.31 3.29
N MET A 287 9.18 6.49 2.27
CA MET A 287 10.22 5.62 1.70
C MET A 287 11.39 6.46 1.18
N LEU A 288 12.61 6.01 1.48
CA LEU A 288 13.86 6.66 1.07
C LEU A 288 14.42 5.95 -0.17
N LEU A 289 13.87 6.29 -1.33
CA LEU A 289 14.38 5.84 -2.63
C LEU A 289 15.39 6.85 -3.18
N ALA A 290 16.22 6.44 -4.16
CA ALA A 290 17.15 7.35 -4.81
C ALA A 290 16.41 8.55 -5.43
N GLU A 291 17.04 9.72 -5.38
CA GLU A 291 16.48 10.94 -5.95
C GLU A 291 16.69 10.97 -7.47
N ASP A 292 15.59 11.08 -8.21
CA ASP A 292 15.57 11.34 -9.65
C ASP A 292 14.35 12.21 -9.95
N TYR A 293 14.50 13.53 -9.77
CA TYR A 293 13.37 14.45 -9.88
C TYR A 293 13.14 14.91 -11.31
N ARG A 294 11.87 14.87 -11.70
CA ARG A 294 11.35 15.54 -12.89
C ARG A 294 10.47 16.70 -12.46
N ASP A 295 10.74 17.88 -13.00
CA ASP A 295 9.86 19.03 -12.82
C ASP A 295 8.50 18.77 -13.47
N THR A 296 7.44 19.00 -12.71
CA THR A 296 6.07 18.99 -13.22
C THR A 296 5.43 20.33 -12.93
N ASN A 297 4.60 20.81 -13.86
CA ASN A 297 3.93 22.11 -13.71
C ASN A 297 2.43 21.94 -13.91
N ARG A 298 1.66 22.62 -13.06
CA ARG A 298 0.20 22.74 -13.15
C ARG A 298 -0.19 24.20 -13.06
N THR A 299 -1.17 24.60 -13.87
CA THR A 299 -1.63 25.99 -13.93
C THR A 299 -3.11 26.07 -13.57
N TYR A 300 -3.45 27.09 -12.79
CA TYR A 300 -4.81 27.44 -12.46
C TYR A 300 -4.92 28.96 -12.27
N ARG A 301 -5.68 29.62 -13.14
CA ARG A 301 -5.76 31.09 -13.21
C ARG A 301 -4.35 31.69 -13.35
N ASP A 302 -3.95 32.58 -12.46
CA ASP A 302 -2.63 33.20 -12.38
C ASP A 302 -1.62 32.41 -11.52
N CYS A 303 -2.03 31.25 -10.99
CA CYS A 303 -1.16 30.36 -10.23
C CYS A 303 -0.50 29.33 -11.17
N SER A 304 0.83 29.44 -11.31
CA SER A 304 1.66 28.37 -11.86
C SER A 304 2.35 27.68 -10.70
N LEU A 305 2.14 26.37 -10.60
CA LEU A 305 2.68 25.53 -9.53
C LEU A 305 3.68 24.55 -10.13
N ASN A 306 4.94 24.69 -9.76
CA ASN A 306 5.96 23.66 -10.00
C ASN A 306 5.98 22.70 -8.82
N SER A 307 5.99 21.40 -9.09
CA SER A 307 6.10 20.36 -8.06
C SER A 307 6.99 19.24 -8.60
N PRO A 308 8.24 19.12 -8.15
CA PRO A 308 9.12 18.07 -8.63
C PRO A 308 8.60 16.70 -8.18
N VAL A 309 8.66 15.71 -9.08
CA VAL A 309 8.22 14.34 -8.82
C VAL A 309 9.40 13.40 -8.96
N ASN A 310 9.65 12.56 -7.96
CA ASN A 310 10.72 11.56 -8.00
C ASN A 310 10.30 10.35 -8.86
N GLN A 311 10.97 10.16 -10.00
CA GLN A 311 10.69 9.11 -10.98
C GLN A 311 10.90 7.69 -10.42
N ASN A 312 11.78 7.53 -9.42
CA ASN A 312 11.96 6.24 -8.76
C ASN A 312 10.75 5.85 -7.90
N ARG A 313 10.06 6.84 -7.32
CA ARG A 313 8.77 6.61 -6.62
C ARG A 313 7.67 6.25 -7.60
N ILE A 314 7.59 6.95 -8.74
CA ILE A 314 6.65 6.60 -9.83
C ILE A 314 6.86 5.16 -10.31
N SER A 315 8.12 4.75 -10.46
CA SER A 315 8.47 3.38 -10.84
C SER A 315 7.98 2.35 -9.80
N PHE A 316 8.09 2.66 -8.51
CA PHE A 316 7.52 1.81 -7.46
C PHE A 316 5.99 1.79 -7.47
N PHE A 317 5.33 2.94 -7.65
CA PHE A 317 3.87 3.01 -7.72
C PHE A 317 3.30 2.20 -8.91
N ASN A 318 4.03 2.12 -10.02
CA ASN A 318 3.69 1.24 -11.15
C ASN A 318 3.71 -0.26 -10.79
N ASP A 319 4.52 -0.66 -9.82
CA ASP A 319 4.61 -2.05 -9.35
C ASP A 319 3.61 -2.36 -8.22
N MET A 320 2.96 -1.35 -7.62
CA MET A 320 1.95 -1.55 -6.58
C MET A 320 0.65 -2.13 -7.17
N PRO A 321 0.04 -3.15 -6.53
CA PRO A 321 -1.25 -3.66 -6.95
C PRO A 321 -2.35 -2.64 -6.62
N HIS A 322 -3.40 -2.60 -7.45
CA HIS A 322 -4.56 -1.74 -7.18
C HIS A 322 -5.26 -2.17 -5.89
N THR A 323 -5.45 -1.23 -4.97
CA THR A 323 -5.89 -1.50 -3.59
C THR A 323 -6.87 -0.46 -3.07
N ASP A 324 -7.30 -0.60 -1.81
CA ASP A 324 -8.21 0.32 -1.16
C ASP A 324 -7.72 1.79 -1.17
N LEU A 325 -8.64 2.72 -1.46
CA LEU A 325 -8.33 4.16 -1.61
C LEU A 325 -7.64 4.80 -0.39
N ALA A 326 -7.86 4.25 0.81
CA ALA A 326 -7.20 4.73 2.02
C ALA A 326 -5.67 4.59 1.95
N VAL A 327 -5.14 3.56 1.27
CA VAL A 327 -3.70 3.38 1.07
C VAL A 327 -3.10 4.55 0.29
N TYR A 328 -3.80 5.02 -0.75
CA TYR A 328 -3.37 6.13 -1.57
C TYR A 328 -3.50 7.47 -0.85
N ALA A 329 -4.63 7.67 -0.16
CA ALA A 329 -4.91 8.90 0.55
C ALA A 329 -4.00 9.09 1.77
N ASP A 330 -3.75 8.06 2.57
CA ASP A 330 -2.99 8.19 3.83
C ASP A 330 -1.47 8.07 3.66
N MET A 331 -0.98 7.82 2.44
CA MET A 331 0.46 7.73 2.17
C MET A 331 1.18 9.06 2.49
N PRO A 332 2.36 9.01 3.15
CA PRO A 332 3.28 10.13 3.20
C PRO A 332 3.89 10.41 1.81
N VAL A 333 3.52 11.57 1.29
CA VAL A 333 4.02 12.11 0.03
C VAL A 333 5.49 12.51 0.14
N ASP A 334 6.22 12.43 -0.98
CA ASP A 334 7.59 12.89 -1.12
C ASP A 334 7.81 14.31 -0.56
N VAL A 335 8.95 14.53 0.10
CA VAL A 335 9.24 15.79 0.80
C VAL A 335 9.34 16.96 -0.17
N ALA A 336 10.10 16.80 -1.27
CA ALA A 336 10.31 17.88 -2.23
C ALA A 336 8.99 18.23 -2.94
N PHE A 337 8.22 17.22 -3.33
CA PHE A 337 6.89 17.43 -3.89
C PHE A 337 5.98 18.17 -2.90
N ALA A 338 5.93 17.71 -1.65
CA ALA A 338 5.05 18.25 -0.62
C ALA A 338 5.39 19.70 -0.28
N GLU A 339 6.66 20.03 -0.10
CA GLU A 339 7.13 21.39 0.23
C GLU A 339 6.78 22.37 -0.89
N ASN A 340 7.11 22.05 -2.15
CA ASN A 340 6.83 22.91 -3.29
C ASN A 340 5.33 23.12 -3.50
N THR A 341 4.55 22.03 -3.43
CA THR A 341 3.09 22.09 -3.58
C THR A 341 2.45 22.93 -2.47
N CYS A 342 2.85 22.68 -1.22
CA CYS A 342 2.28 23.37 -0.07
C CYS A 342 2.68 24.84 0.00
N GLN A 343 3.93 25.18 -0.33
CA GLN A 343 4.38 26.57 -0.39
C GLN A 343 3.64 27.34 -1.49
N GLY A 344 3.56 26.77 -2.69
CA GLY A 344 2.90 27.40 -3.83
C GLY A 344 1.42 27.68 -3.57
N LEU A 345 0.66 26.67 -3.14
CA LEU A 345 -0.78 26.83 -2.86
C LEU A 345 -1.04 27.57 -1.53
N GLY A 346 -0.22 27.31 -0.51
CA GLY A 346 -0.30 27.94 0.80
C GLY A 346 -0.25 29.47 0.72
N SER A 347 0.66 30.01 -0.11
CA SER A 347 0.77 31.45 -0.33
C SER A 347 -0.50 32.08 -0.92
N ARG A 348 -1.25 31.34 -1.72
CA ARG A 348 -2.49 31.81 -2.38
C ARG A 348 -3.70 31.77 -1.46
N ILE A 349 -3.73 30.81 -0.54
CA ILE A 349 -4.86 30.64 0.40
C ILE A 349 -4.67 31.36 1.74
N ALA A 350 -3.44 31.72 2.11
CA ALA A 350 -3.13 32.43 3.36
C ALA A 350 -3.98 33.71 3.60
N PRO A 351 -4.29 34.56 2.60
CA PRO A 351 -5.12 35.74 2.82
C PRO A 351 -6.63 35.46 2.82
N LEU A 352 -7.06 34.22 2.55
CA LEU A 352 -8.46 33.87 2.36
C LEU A 352 -9.14 33.43 3.67
N SER A 353 -10.47 33.53 3.72
CA SER A 353 -11.25 32.82 4.74
C SER A 353 -11.08 31.31 4.59
N ARG A 354 -11.41 30.52 5.61
CA ARG A 354 -11.25 29.06 5.52
C ARG A 354 -12.13 28.45 4.43
N GLU A 355 -13.34 28.97 4.26
CA GLU A 355 -14.30 28.56 3.25
C GLU A 355 -13.81 28.92 1.84
N ASP A 356 -13.25 30.11 1.67
CA ASP A 356 -12.71 30.55 0.39
C ASP A 356 -11.42 29.81 0.05
N ALA A 357 -10.59 29.51 1.05
CA ALA A 357 -9.41 28.66 0.89
C ALA A 357 -9.78 27.25 0.47
N LEU A 358 -10.79 26.64 1.11
CA LEU A 358 -11.29 25.33 0.73
C LEU A 358 -11.86 25.33 -0.70
N ASN A 359 -12.65 26.34 -1.05
CA ASN A 359 -13.21 26.50 -2.39
C ASN A 359 -12.11 26.73 -3.45
N PHE A 360 -11.06 27.48 -3.10
CA PHE A 360 -9.89 27.68 -3.96
C PHE A 360 -9.18 26.34 -4.25
N LEU A 361 -8.88 25.55 -3.22
CA LEU A 361 -8.24 24.23 -3.37
C LEU A 361 -9.12 23.26 -4.17
N LEU A 362 -10.44 23.33 -3.99
CA LEU A 362 -11.41 22.53 -4.74
C LEU A 362 -11.35 22.86 -6.23
N HIS A 363 -11.46 24.14 -6.58
CA HIS A 363 -11.40 24.55 -7.98
C HIS A 363 -10.04 24.37 -8.64
N PHE A 364 -8.95 24.53 -7.86
CA PHE A 364 -7.60 24.16 -8.32
C PHE A 364 -7.60 22.69 -8.76
N THR A 365 -8.11 21.79 -7.92
CA THR A 365 -8.17 20.35 -8.22
C THR A 365 -9.11 20.03 -9.39
N GLN A 366 -10.22 20.75 -9.54
CA GLN A 366 -11.12 20.59 -10.69
C GLN A 366 -10.45 20.97 -12.01
N SER A 367 -9.66 22.06 -12.01
CA SER A 367 -9.27 22.76 -13.25
C SER A 367 -7.81 22.55 -13.67
N ALA A 368 -6.92 22.25 -12.73
CA ALA A 368 -5.49 22.10 -13.02
C ALA A 368 -5.17 20.77 -13.72
N PHE A 369 -6.09 19.82 -13.72
CA PHE A 369 -5.92 18.47 -14.27
C PHE A 369 -7.00 18.16 -15.30
N ARG A 370 -6.63 17.52 -16.41
CA ARG A 370 -7.58 17.08 -17.43
C ARG A 370 -8.24 15.77 -16.99
N TYR A 371 -9.54 15.63 -17.25
CA TYR A 371 -10.28 14.43 -16.89
C TYR A 371 -10.16 13.37 -17.99
N GLN A 372 -9.89 12.13 -17.60
CA GLN A 372 -9.98 10.94 -18.44
C GLN A 372 -10.07 9.72 -17.53
N THR A 373 -10.91 8.73 -17.86
CA THR A 373 -11.03 7.51 -17.05
C THR A 373 -9.77 6.65 -17.15
N ASP A 374 -9.45 5.91 -16.08
CA ASP A 374 -8.31 4.99 -16.06
C ASP A 374 -8.35 3.93 -17.16
N GLY A 375 -9.53 3.39 -17.45
CA GLY A 375 -9.71 2.45 -18.55
C GLY A 375 -9.24 3.00 -19.90
N GLN A 376 -9.42 4.30 -20.14
CA GLN A 376 -8.94 4.95 -21.36
C GLN A 376 -7.45 5.34 -21.29
N GLN A 377 -6.94 5.75 -20.12
CA GLN A 377 -5.53 6.16 -19.95
C GLN A 377 -4.57 4.97 -19.85
N PHE A 378 -4.94 3.93 -19.10
CA PHE A 378 -4.08 2.79 -18.73
C PHE A 378 -4.57 1.44 -19.28
N GLY A 379 -5.75 1.37 -19.90
CA GLY A 379 -6.36 0.11 -20.35
C GLY A 379 -6.92 -0.77 -19.23
N ARG A 380 -6.86 -0.29 -17.98
CA ARG A 380 -7.37 -0.93 -16.77
C ARG A 380 -7.62 0.14 -15.71
N GLU A 381 -8.46 -0.20 -14.75
CA GLU A 381 -8.67 0.61 -13.56
C GLU A 381 -7.40 0.75 -12.72
N ARG A 382 -7.06 1.97 -12.27
CA ARG A 382 -5.83 2.26 -11.53
C ARG A 382 -5.84 3.64 -10.87
N SER A 383 -6.13 3.67 -9.58
CA SER A 383 -6.01 4.89 -8.78
C SER A 383 -4.56 5.40 -8.67
N LEU A 384 -4.40 6.73 -8.65
CA LEU A 384 -3.13 7.43 -8.58
C LEU A 384 -2.80 7.94 -7.16
N PHE A 385 -1.53 7.85 -6.79
CA PHE A 385 -1.00 8.58 -5.63
C PHE A 385 -0.93 10.10 -5.92
N PRO A 386 -0.90 10.98 -4.89
CA PRO A 386 -0.82 12.43 -5.08
C PRO A 386 0.28 12.92 -6.04
N GLU A 387 1.45 12.27 -6.01
CA GLU A 387 2.58 12.58 -6.90
C GLU A 387 2.30 12.18 -8.36
N GLU A 388 1.59 11.08 -8.57
CA GLU A 388 1.22 10.58 -9.89
C GLU A 388 0.21 11.49 -10.59
N THR A 389 -0.68 12.17 -9.84
CA THR A 389 -1.62 13.17 -10.40
C THR A 389 -0.89 14.31 -11.13
N PHE A 390 0.36 14.60 -10.75
CA PHE A 390 1.22 15.58 -11.43
C PHE A 390 2.07 14.97 -12.54
N TYR A 391 2.43 13.69 -12.42
CA TYR A 391 3.24 12.98 -13.40
C TYR A 391 2.45 12.64 -14.68
N TYR A 392 1.23 12.10 -14.53
CA TYR A 392 0.39 11.69 -15.65
C TYR A 392 -0.41 12.86 -16.25
N PRO A 393 -0.79 12.80 -17.53
CA PRO A 393 -1.50 13.90 -18.19
C PRO A 393 -2.97 14.02 -17.79
N TYR A 394 -3.60 12.94 -17.31
CA TYR A 394 -5.01 12.90 -16.94
C TYR A 394 -5.20 12.29 -15.55
N SER A 395 -6.34 12.64 -14.93
CA SER A 395 -6.79 12.10 -13.64
C SER A 395 -8.32 12.03 -13.57
N ASP A 396 -8.84 11.00 -12.91
CA ASP A 396 -10.28 10.81 -12.75
C ASP A 396 -10.78 11.10 -11.32
N CYS A 397 -11.92 10.52 -10.92
CA CYS A 397 -12.63 10.93 -9.71
C CYS A 397 -11.87 10.63 -8.41
N GLU A 398 -11.33 9.43 -8.25
CA GLU A 398 -10.60 9.07 -7.04
C GLU A 398 -9.25 9.76 -6.97
N ASP A 399 -8.55 9.94 -8.08
CA ASP A 399 -7.24 10.61 -8.10
C ASP A 399 -7.39 12.03 -7.56
N ARG A 400 -8.42 12.73 -8.03
CA ARG A 400 -8.79 14.08 -7.61
C ARG A 400 -9.25 14.09 -6.16
N ALA A 401 -10.03 13.11 -5.72
CA ALA A 401 -10.48 12.99 -4.33
C ALA A 401 -9.30 12.71 -3.36
N ILE A 402 -8.39 11.82 -3.74
CA ILE A 402 -7.15 11.50 -3.02
C ILE A 402 -6.30 12.77 -2.89
N PHE A 403 -5.98 13.43 -4.00
CA PHE A 403 -5.14 14.63 -4.00
C PHE A 403 -5.79 15.80 -3.23
N PHE A 404 -7.09 16.05 -3.43
CA PHE A 404 -7.82 17.07 -2.69
C PHE A 404 -7.83 16.78 -1.18
N SER A 405 -8.05 15.52 -0.78
CA SER A 405 -8.01 15.13 0.64
C SER A 405 -6.65 15.36 1.28
N TRP A 406 -5.57 15.15 0.53
CA TRP A 406 -4.21 15.43 0.97
C TRP A 406 -4.00 16.93 1.16
N LEU A 407 -4.43 17.77 0.21
CA LEU A 407 -4.36 19.23 0.33
C LEU A 407 -5.12 19.75 1.55
N VAL A 408 -6.36 19.31 1.76
CA VAL A 408 -7.21 19.76 2.87
C VAL A 408 -6.60 19.41 4.23
N ARG A 409 -6.11 18.18 4.42
CA ARG A 409 -5.42 17.78 5.66
C ARG A 409 -4.11 18.52 5.85
N ARG A 410 -3.34 18.72 4.77
CA ARG A 410 -2.00 19.31 4.87
C ARG A 410 -2.04 20.83 5.10
N LEU A 411 -2.89 21.54 4.37
CA LEU A 411 -2.95 23.01 4.36
C LEU A 411 -4.00 23.58 5.31
N LEU A 412 -5.18 22.95 5.41
CA LEU A 412 -6.29 23.48 6.20
C LEU A 412 -6.48 22.78 7.55
N LYS A 413 -5.80 21.65 7.78
CA LYS A 413 -5.91 20.86 9.02
C LYS A 413 -7.36 20.48 9.34
N GLN A 414 -8.15 20.22 8.30
CA GLN A 414 -9.57 19.95 8.41
C GLN A 414 -9.84 18.45 8.23
N GLU A 415 -10.71 17.92 9.08
CA GLU A 415 -11.12 16.52 8.99
C GLU A 415 -11.86 16.26 7.66
N ILE A 416 -11.44 15.25 6.91
CA ILE A 416 -12.02 14.89 5.60
C ILE A 416 -12.19 13.37 5.47
N VAL A 417 -13.23 12.96 4.76
CA VAL A 417 -13.51 11.56 4.38
C VAL A 417 -13.66 11.44 2.86
N LEU A 418 -13.38 10.26 2.31
CA LEU A 418 -13.76 9.94 0.93
C LEU A 418 -15.18 9.38 0.91
N LEU A 419 -15.93 9.74 -0.12
CA LEU A 419 -17.30 9.30 -0.38
C LEU A 419 -17.28 8.40 -1.62
N HIS A 420 -17.34 7.09 -1.41
CA HIS A 420 -17.28 6.10 -2.48
C HIS A 420 -18.69 5.67 -2.89
N TYR A 421 -19.15 6.18 -4.02
CA TYR A 421 -20.40 5.79 -4.68
C TYR A 421 -20.18 4.52 -5.53
N SER A 422 -21.21 4.07 -6.24
CA SER A 422 -21.17 2.86 -7.07
C SER A 422 -20.26 2.97 -8.29
N ASP A 423 -20.04 4.18 -8.83
CA ASP A 423 -19.24 4.51 -10.01
C ASP A 423 -18.48 5.84 -9.90
N HIS A 424 -18.42 6.43 -8.69
CA HIS A 424 -17.82 7.75 -8.47
C HIS A 424 -17.20 7.89 -7.10
N VAL A 425 -16.20 8.76 -6.99
CA VAL A 425 -15.58 9.14 -5.72
C VAL A 425 -15.58 10.64 -5.55
N ALA A 426 -16.08 11.11 -4.40
CA ALA A 426 -16.03 12.50 -3.99
C ALA A 426 -15.46 12.63 -2.57
N THR A 427 -15.48 13.83 -1.99
CA THR A 427 -15.03 14.05 -0.61
C THR A 427 -16.09 14.72 0.25
N GLY A 428 -16.01 14.49 1.56
CA GLY A 428 -16.79 15.20 2.57
C GLY A 428 -15.86 15.85 3.58
N VAL A 429 -15.94 17.18 3.71
CA VAL A 429 -15.09 17.96 4.62
C VAL A 429 -15.90 18.37 5.84
N ARG A 430 -15.42 18.06 7.04
CA ARG A 430 -16.07 18.49 8.27
C ARG A 430 -15.81 19.97 8.47
N ILE A 431 -16.84 20.79 8.54
CA ILE A 431 -16.72 22.22 8.80
C ILE A 431 -17.62 22.58 9.98
N GLU A 432 -17.10 23.36 10.93
CA GLU A 432 -17.86 23.75 12.13
C GLU A 432 -18.99 24.70 11.77
N LYS A 433 -18.68 25.73 10.97
CA LYS A 433 -19.64 26.68 10.45
C LYS A 433 -20.68 25.99 9.58
N GLU A 434 -21.93 26.39 9.76
CA GLU A 434 -23.02 25.96 8.88
C GLU A 434 -22.96 26.71 7.55
N ILE A 435 -22.80 25.96 6.46
CA ILE A 435 -22.72 26.47 5.10
C ILE A 435 -23.90 25.88 4.34
N PRO A 436 -24.76 26.69 3.70
CA PRO A 436 -25.82 26.16 2.84
C PRO A 436 -25.24 25.23 1.77
N GLY A 437 -25.73 23.99 1.72
CA GLY A 437 -25.20 22.96 0.84
C GLY A 437 -25.63 21.55 1.21
N SER A 438 -25.03 20.58 0.54
CA SER A 438 -25.29 19.16 0.72
C SER A 438 -24.31 18.55 1.72
N TYR A 439 -24.83 17.79 2.68
CA TYR A 439 -24.05 17.14 3.72
C TYR A 439 -24.24 15.63 3.72
N ILE A 440 -23.19 14.92 4.13
CA ILE A 440 -23.25 13.53 4.58
C ILE A 440 -23.09 13.51 6.10
N ARG A 441 -24.03 12.84 6.79
CA ARG A 441 -23.95 12.57 8.23
C ARG A 441 -23.63 11.10 8.48
N THR A 442 -22.59 10.84 9.27
CA THR A 442 -22.23 9.50 9.72
C THR A 442 -21.84 9.54 11.19
N GLY A 443 -22.56 8.77 12.02
CA GLY A 443 -22.44 8.89 13.47
C GLY A 443 -22.84 10.29 13.95
N ASP A 444 -21.99 10.91 14.76
CA ASP A 444 -22.15 12.26 15.32
C ASP A 444 -21.56 13.38 14.43
N LYS A 445 -20.89 13.01 13.33
CA LYS A 445 -20.19 13.96 12.45
C LYS A 445 -20.98 14.25 11.17
N ARG A 446 -20.94 15.52 10.76
CA ARG A 446 -21.44 16.02 9.48
C ARG A 446 -20.30 16.49 8.58
N TYR A 447 -20.37 16.17 7.30
CA TYR A 447 -19.36 16.48 6.30
C TYR A 447 -20.00 17.18 5.11
N LEU A 448 -19.54 18.39 4.79
CA LEU A 448 -19.97 19.15 3.62
C LEU A 448 -19.39 18.51 2.37
N ILE A 449 -20.24 18.20 1.38
CA ILE A 449 -19.80 17.59 0.12
C ILE A 449 -18.90 18.56 -0.64
N CYS A 450 -17.72 18.09 -1.02
CA CYS A 450 -16.77 18.78 -1.88
C CYS A 450 -16.36 17.81 -2.99
N ASP A 451 -16.84 18.01 -4.21
CA ASP A 451 -16.57 17.12 -5.33
C ASP A 451 -15.51 17.73 -6.26
N PRO A 452 -14.26 17.20 -6.25
CA PRO A 452 -13.17 17.75 -7.06
C PRO A 452 -13.26 17.37 -8.54
N THR A 453 -14.29 16.62 -8.92
CA THR A 453 -14.54 16.15 -10.28
C THR A 453 -15.83 16.76 -10.86
N TYR A 454 -16.68 17.35 -10.02
CA TYR A 454 -17.81 18.16 -10.46
C TYR A 454 -17.33 19.55 -10.91
N ILE A 455 -16.87 19.66 -12.15
CA ILE A 455 -16.18 20.85 -12.67
C ILE A 455 -17.01 22.12 -12.51
N GLY A 456 -16.43 23.13 -11.86
CA GLY A 456 -17.06 24.43 -11.61
C GLY A 456 -17.92 24.48 -10.34
N ALA A 457 -18.07 23.35 -9.63
CA ALA A 457 -18.84 23.29 -8.39
C ALA A 457 -18.10 23.95 -7.23
N ASP A 458 -18.83 24.74 -6.45
CA ASP A 458 -18.42 25.24 -5.15
C ASP A 458 -18.58 24.15 -4.06
N ILE A 459 -17.92 24.37 -2.93
CA ILE A 459 -18.14 23.59 -1.70
C ILE A 459 -19.65 23.54 -1.36
N GLY A 460 -20.15 22.35 -1.04
CA GLY A 460 -21.55 22.09 -0.72
C GLY A 460 -22.45 21.78 -1.92
N GLN A 461 -21.96 21.86 -3.16
CA GLN A 461 -22.71 21.38 -4.32
C GLN A 461 -22.52 19.87 -4.51
N CYS A 462 -23.64 19.13 -4.53
CA CYS A 462 -23.65 17.73 -4.90
C CYS A 462 -23.98 17.60 -6.39
N MET A 463 -23.35 16.65 -7.07
CA MET A 463 -23.67 16.36 -8.46
C MET A 463 -25.06 15.68 -8.52
N PRO A 464 -25.98 16.12 -9.41
CA PRO A 464 -27.38 15.69 -9.39
C PRO A 464 -27.61 14.17 -9.38
N GLY A 465 -26.74 13.40 -10.05
CA GLY A 465 -26.84 11.93 -10.10
C GLY A 465 -26.63 11.22 -8.76
N TYR A 466 -25.95 11.87 -7.80
CA TYR A 466 -25.54 11.25 -6.53
C TYR A 466 -26.30 11.78 -5.31
N GLU A 467 -27.21 12.75 -5.47
CA GLU A 467 -27.94 13.41 -4.37
C GLU A 467 -28.76 12.46 -3.48
N LYS A 468 -29.13 11.29 -3.99
CA LYS A 468 -29.92 10.28 -3.26
C LYS A 468 -29.16 8.99 -3.00
N GLU A 469 -27.97 8.86 -3.58
CA GLU A 469 -27.14 7.68 -3.40
C GLU A 469 -26.39 7.78 -2.07
N LYS A 470 -26.35 6.68 -1.32
CA LYS A 470 -25.62 6.64 -0.05
C LYS A 470 -24.21 6.12 -0.31
N PRO A 471 -23.17 6.97 -0.21
CA PRO A 471 -21.80 6.50 -0.43
C PRO A 471 -21.34 5.60 0.72
N ARG A 472 -20.40 4.70 0.44
CA ARG A 472 -19.54 4.11 1.47
C ARG A 472 -18.56 5.19 1.93
N ILE A 473 -18.52 5.42 3.25
CA ILE A 473 -17.57 6.37 3.85
C ILE A 473 -16.24 5.67 4.08
N ILE A 474 -15.17 6.20 3.48
CA ILE A 474 -13.81 5.76 3.76
C ILE A 474 -13.19 6.81 4.69
N LYS A 475 -12.89 6.39 5.91
CA LYS A 475 -12.22 7.22 6.90
C LYS A 475 -10.73 7.26 6.60
N LEU A 476 -10.14 8.43 6.78
CA LEU A 476 -8.72 8.70 6.59
C LEU A 476 -8.06 9.01 7.93
N ASN A 477 -6.74 8.81 7.99
CA ASN A 477 -5.93 9.30 9.10
C ASN A 477 -5.91 10.84 9.06
N GLN A 478 -6.18 11.49 10.19
CA GLN A 478 -6.41 12.94 10.27
C GLN A 478 -5.20 13.69 10.82
#